data_AF-A0A1K2FRC6-F1
#
_entry.id   AF-A0A1K2FRC6-F1
#
_cell.length_a   1.000
_cell.length_b   1.000
_cell.length_c   1.000
_cell.angle_alpha   90.00
_cell.angle_beta   90.00
_cell.angle_gamma   90.00
#
_symmetry.space_group_name_H-M   'P 1'
#
loop_
_entity.id
_entity.type
_entity.pdbx_description
1 polymer ?
#
loop_
_entity_poly.entity_id
_entity_poly.type
_entity_poly.pdbx_seq_one_letter_code
_entity_poly.pdbx_strand_id
1 'polypeptide(L)'
;MDSIVITPLVERPSLISRIYEITETWPAFIPHDPVAEALLSRVAEDFPHYCVVATDGDRVVARGLSVPFDKDLDGREDMPDKGWDQVLVWAFRDQRHGHSPTTVSALEITVDTAYLGRGLSYRMLAALRDAVGRQGHNVLLAPVRPTAKHREPRVTMADYVRRRRDDGLPTDPWLRVHVRAGGSIQKIAPASMTISGSLSQWRQWTGLPFVSDGEIDVPGALVPVHCDTAHDRAVYVEPNVWVRHEVETPVT
;
A
#
# COMPACT_ATOMS: atom_id res chain seq x y z
N MET A 1 -21.11 10.53 -10.40
CA MET A 1 -20.61 10.08 -9.08
C MET A 1 -21.71 9.41 -8.27
N ASP A 2 -22.97 9.80 -8.49
CA ASP A 2 -24.16 9.27 -7.81
C ASP A 2 -24.43 7.78 -8.03
N SER A 3 -23.75 7.12 -8.98
CA SER A 3 -23.84 5.67 -9.20
C SER A 3 -22.76 4.85 -8.48
N ILE A 4 -21.71 5.49 -7.94
CA ILE A 4 -20.61 4.75 -7.30
C ILE A 4 -21.00 4.37 -5.88
N VAL A 5 -21.08 3.07 -5.64
CA VAL A 5 -21.36 2.47 -4.34
C VAL A 5 -20.06 1.88 -3.79
N ILE A 6 -19.75 2.15 -2.52
CA ILE A 6 -18.61 1.58 -1.81
C ILE A 6 -19.16 0.71 -0.68
N THR A 7 -18.76 -0.56 -0.65
CA THR A 7 -19.21 -1.54 0.36
C THR A 7 -18.02 -2.25 0.97
N PRO A 8 -18.10 -2.66 2.26
CA PRO A 8 -17.23 -3.69 2.79
C PRO A 8 -17.28 -4.93 1.91
N LEU A 9 -16.13 -5.54 1.65
CA LEU A 9 -16.03 -6.68 0.75
C LEU A 9 -16.78 -7.91 1.28
N VAL A 10 -16.82 -8.06 2.60
CA VAL A 10 -17.61 -9.13 3.25
C VAL A 10 -19.11 -9.09 2.95
N GLU A 11 -19.66 -7.92 2.63
CA GLU A 11 -21.07 -7.78 2.22
C GLU A 11 -21.30 -8.17 0.75
N ARG A 12 -20.22 -8.31 -0.04
CA ARG A 12 -20.25 -8.61 -1.48
C ARG A 12 -19.20 -9.68 -1.85
N PRO A 13 -19.24 -10.88 -1.25
CA PRO A 13 -18.20 -11.90 -1.45
C PRO A 13 -18.09 -12.38 -2.92
N SER A 14 -19.16 -12.28 -3.70
CA SER A 14 -19.14 -12.57 -5.14
C SER A 14 -18.21 -11.66 -5.96
N LEU A 15 -17.79 -10.52 -5.40
CA LEU A 15 -16.85 -9.61 -6.04
C LEU A 15 -15.37 -9.96 -5.78
N ILE A 16 -15.06 -10.92 -4.89
CA ILE A 16 -13.67 -11.31 -4.58
C ILE A 16 -12.92 -11.75 -5.85
N SER A 17 -13.53 -12.59 -6.68
CA SER A 17 -12.91 -13.06 -7.94
C SER A 17 -12.71 -11.94 -8.98
N ARG A 18 -13.41 -10.81 -8.81
CA ARG A 18 -13.40 -9.68 -9.75
C ARG A 18 -12.70 -8.45 -9.19
N ILE A 19 -12.21 -8.49 -7.95
CA ILE A 19 -11.67 -7.31 -7.26
C ILE A 19 -10.40 -6.76 -7.94
N TYR A 20 -9.71 -7.62 -8.70
CA TYR A 20 -8.54 -7.27 -9.49
C TYR A 20 -8.86 -6.88 -10.95
N GLU A 21 -10.14 -6.86 -11.37
CA GLU A 21 -10.58 -6.40 -12.69
C GLU A 21 -10.56 -4.86 -12.80
N ILE A 22 -9.43 -4.24 -12.44
CA ILE A 22 -9.21 -2.80 -12.42
C ILE A 22 -8.02 -2.49 -13.31
N THR A 23 -8.13 -1.47 -14.17
CA THR A 23 -6.95 -0.96 -14.88
C THR A 23 -6.15 -0.06 -13.94
N GLU A 24 -4.98 -0.53 -13.50
CA GLU A 24 -4.09 0.15 -12.55
C GLU A 24 -2.75 0.56 -13.19
N THR A 25 -1.99 1.44 -12.53
CA THR A 25 -0.73 2.02 -13.05
C THR A 25 0.48 1.65 -12.21
N TRP A 26 0.47 0.46 -11.59
CA TRP A 26 1.61 -0.02 -10.83
C TRP A 26 2.80 -0.30 -11.77
N PRO A 27 4.04 0.07 -11.39
CA PRO A 27 5.22 -0.30 -12.15
C PRO A 27 5.34 -1.82 -12.32
N ALA A 28 5.80 -2.28 -13.48
CA ALA A 28 5.84 -3.70 -13.85
C ALA A 28 6.69 -4.58 -12.91
N PHE A 29 7.63 -4.00 -12.16
CA PHE A 29 8.44 -4.75 -11.20
C PHE A 29 7.77 -4.95 -9.83
N ILE A 30 6.74 -4.16 -9.48
CA ILE A 30 6.09 -4.23 -8.15
C ILE A 30 5.42 -5.58 -7.91
N PRO A 31 4.71 -6.20 -8.87
CA PRO A 31 4.13 -7.54 -8.69
C PRO A 31 5.14 -8.66 -8.40
N HIS A 32 6.45 -8.40 -8.55
CA HIS A 32 7.52 -9.36 -8.29
C HIS A 32 8.14 -9.22 -6.89
N ASP A 33 7.49 -8.47 -6.00
CA ASP A 33 7.75 -8.57 -4.56
C ASP A 33 7.34 -9.96 -4.05
N PRO A 34 8.26 -10.77 -3.48
CA PRO A 34 7.96 -12.13 -3.06
C PRO A 34 6.88 -12.23 -1.97
N VAL A 35 6.76 -11.21 -1.10
CA VAL A 35 5.74 -11.17 -0.04
C VAL A 35 4.38 -10.86 -0.65
N ALA A 36 4.32 -9.88 -1.56
CA ALA A 36 3.08 -9.56 -2.27
C ALA A 36 2.60 -10.73 -3.14
N GLU A 37 3.50 -11.36 -3.89
CA GLU A 37 3.22 -12.52 -4.76
C GLU A 37 2.62 -13.69 -3.96
N ALA A 38 3.14 -13.94 -2.75
CA ALA A 38 2.67 -15.04 -1.92
C ALA A 38 1.36 -14.76 -1.17
N LEU A 39 1.10 -13.50 -0.77
CA LEU A 39 0.09 -13.19 0.25
C LEU A 39 -0.97 -12.18 -0.18
N LEU A 40 -0.70 -11.27 -1.12
CA LEU A 40 -1.60 -10.14 -1.40
C LEU A 40 -2.94 -10.61 -2.01
N SER A 41 -2.91 -11.57 -2.93
CA SER A 41 -4.11 -12.10 -3.59
C SER A 41 -5.09 -12.76 -2.63
N ARG A 42 -4.60 -13.21 -1.48
CA ARG A 42 -5.40 -13.87 -0.44
C ARG A 42 -6.10 -12.89 0.48
N VAL A 43 -5.66 -11.63 0.56
CA VAL A 43 -6.18 -10.65 1.53
C VAL A 43 -7.68 -10.45 1.41
N ALA A 44 -8.18 -10.37 0.17
CA ALA A 44 -9.60 -10.20 -0.12
C ALA A 44 -10.47 -11.37 0.40
N GLU A 45 -9.92 -12.58 0.44
CA GLU A 45 -10.61 -13.80 0.88
C GLU A 45 -10.43 -14.05 2.38
N ASP A 46 -9.23 -13.83 2.89
CA ASP A 46 -8.85 -14.15 4.27
C ASP A 46 -9.18 -13.02 5.26
N PHE A 47 -9.27 -11.77 4.78
CA PHE A 47 -9.59 -10.58 5.59
C PHE A 47 -10.69 -9.69 4.98
N PRO A 48 -11.84 -10.22 4.51
CA PRO A 48 -12.86 -9.46 3.77
C PRO A 48 -13.54 -8.39 4.62
N HIS A 49 -13.54 -8.55 5.95
CA HIS A 49 -14.07 -7.55 6.90
C HIS A 49 -13.22 -6.26 6.95
N TYR A 50 -11.96 -6.35 6.54
CA TYR A 50 -10.99 -5.26 6.52
C TYR A 50 -10.80 -4.69 5.11
N CYS A 51 -11.58 -5.15 4.14
CA CYS A 51 -11.48 -4.74 2.74
C CYS A 51 -12.74 -4.01 2.29
N VAL A 52 -12.59 -3.11 1.32
CA VAL A 52 -13.70 -2.40 0.68
C VAL A 52 -13.58 -2.45 -0.83
N VAL A 53 -14.71 -2.41 -1.51
CA VAL A 53 -14.80 -2.39 -2.97
C VAL A 53 -15.75 -1.30 -3.42
N ALA A 54 -15.38 -0.57 -4.47
CA ALA A 54 -16.27 0.38 -5.14
C ALA A 54 -16.74 -0.20 -6.47
N THR A 55 -18.03 -0.07 -6.75
CA THR A 55 -18.61 -0.42 -8.04
C THR A 55 -19.37 0.73 -8.68
N ASP A 56 -19.37 0.77 -10.01
CA ASP A 56 -20.29 1.59 -10.82
C ASP A 56 -21.19 0.61 -11.58
N GLY A 57 -22.43 0.44 -11.10
CA GLY A 57 -23.24 -0.74 -11.43
C GLY A 57 -22.54 -2.04 -11.00
N ASP A 58 -22.34 -2.96 -11.93
CA ASP A 58 -21.69 -4.27 -11.72
C ASP A 58 -20.18 -4.26 -11.99
N ARG A 59 -19.62 -3.12 -12.42
CA ARG A 59 -18.19 -2.99 -12.70
C ARG A 59 -17.45 -2.59 -11.42
N VAL A 60 -16.40 -3.32 -11.07
CA VAL A 60 -15.45 -2.90 -10.03
C VAL A 60 -14.63 -1.72 -10.56
N VAL A 61 -14.54 -0.65 -9.78
CA VAL A 61 -13.85 0.60 -10.16
C VAL A 61 -12.81 1.05 -9.15
N ALA A 62 -12.83 0.50 -7.93
CA ALA A 62 -11.75 0.65 -6.97
C ALA A 62 -11.76 -0.48 -5.94
N ARG A 63 -10.61 -0.74 -5.32
CA ARG A 63 -10.47 -1.63 -4.16
C ARG A 63 -9.64 -0.97 -3.07
N GLY A 64 -9.93 -1.31 -1.82
CA GLY A 64 -9.13 -0.95 -0.66
C GLY A 64 -8.87 -2.21 0.16
N LEU A 65 -7.60 -2.53 0.39
CA LEU A 65 -7.19 -3.70 1.16
C LEU A 65 -6.51 -3.24 2.45
N SER A 66 -6.85 -3.89 3.55
CA SER A 66 -6.13 -3.74 4.82
C SER A 66 -6.08 -5.08 5.55
N VAL A 67 -5.10 -5.23 6.44
CA VAL A 67 -4.87 -6.45 7.19
C VAL A 67 -4.72 -6.15 8.67
N PRO A 68 -5.33 -6.96 9.54
CA PRO A 68 -5.16 -6.84 10.98
C PRO A 68 -3.89 -7.57 11.43
N PHE A 69 -3.22 -7.05 12.45
CA PHE A 69 -2.09 -7.75 13.08
C PHE A 69 -2.01 -7.43 14.56
N ASP A 70 -1.34 -8.29 15.32
CA ASP A 70 -1.02 -8.05 16.71
C ASP A 70 0.34 -7.36 16.82
N LYS A 71 0.34 -6.09 17.25
CA LYS A 71 1.56 -5.31 17.50
C LYS A 71 2.17 -5.57 18.88
N ASP A 72 1.46 -6.24 19.78
CA ASP A 72 1.84 -6.40 21.19
C ASP A 72 2.58 -7.72 21.46
N LEU A 73 2.76 -8.56 20.43
CA LEU A 73 3.63 -9.73 20.50
C LEU A 73 5.10 -9.34 20.61
N ASP A 74 5.89 -10.19 21.27
CA ASP A 74 7.32 -9.96 21.49
C ASP A 74 8.08 -9.71 20.16
N GLY A 75 8.93 -8.69 20.16
CA GLY A 75 9.70 -8.26 19.00
C GLY A 75 8.90 -7.55 17.90
N ARG A 76 7.66 -7.12 18.17
CA ARG A 76 6.86 -6.32 17.23
C ARG A 76 6.73 -4.86 17.64
N GLU A 77 6.36 -4.05 16.66
CA GLU A 77 6.05 -2.63 16.81
C GLU A 77 4.84 -2.30 15.92
N ASP A 78 4.20 -1.16 16.14
CA ASP A 78 3.04 -0.74 15.36
C ASP A 78 3.43 -0.32 13.93
N MET A 79 4.60 0.29 13.75
CA MET A 79 5.08 0.81 12.48
C MET A 79 6.46 0.23 12.12
N PRO A 80 6.55 -1.04 11.69
CA PRO A 80 7.82 -1.67 11.40
C PRO A 80 8.62 -0.94 10.30
N ASP A 81 9.94 -0.93 10.42
CA ASP A 81 10.82 -0.36 9.39
C ASP A 81 10.73 -1.09 8.04
N LYS A 82 10.34 -2.38 8.09
CA LYS A 82 10.01 -3.22 6.95
C LYS A 82 8.58 -3.04 6.42
N GLY A 83 7.85 -2.07 6.97
CA GLY A 83 6.64 -1.51 6.35
C GLY A 83 5.59 -2.51 5.92
N TRP A 84 5.18 -2.37 4.66
CA TRP A 84 4.13 -3.11 3.97
C TRP A 84 4.35 -4.63 4.00
N ASP A 85 5.56 -5.10 3.66
CA ASP A 85 5.90 -6.52 3.67
C ASP A 85 5.72 -7.12 5.06
N GLN A 86 6.20 -6.41 6.08
CA GLN A 86 6.23 -6.93 7.45
C GLN A 86 4.83 -7.08 8.05
N VAL A 87 3.95 -6.10 7.84
CA VAL A 87 2.58 -6.16 8.34
C VAL A 87 1.76 -7.22 7.61
N LEU A 88 2.01 -7.44 6.31
CA LEU A 88 1.37 -8.52 5.56
C LEU A 88 1.80 -9.90 6.08
N VAL A 89 3.09 -10.09 6.31
CA VAL A 89 3.61 -11.33 6.92
C VAL A 89 3.05 -11.55 8.32
N TRP A 90 3.01 -10.52 9.17
CA TRP A 90 2.47 -10.63 10.52
C TRP A 90 0.99 -10.98 10.52
N ALA A 91 0.17 -10.33 9.71
CA ALA A 91 -1.26 -10.62 9.61
C ALA A 91 -1.54 -12.09 9.31
N PHE A 92 -0.86 -12.67 8.33
CA PHE A 92 -1.03 -14.08 7.98
C PHE A 92 -0.47 -15.04 9.03
N ARG A 93 0.61 -14.67 9.74
CA ARG A 93 1.11 -15.46 10.87
C ARG A 93 0.12 -15.44 12.03
N ASP A 94 -0.46 -14.29 12.33
CA ASP A 94 -1.42 -14.13 13.42
C ASP A 94 -2.69 -14.91 13.15
N GLN A 95 -3.24 -14.81 11.93
CA GLN A 95 -4.38 -15.61 11.49
C GLN A 95 -4.10 -17.12 11.63
N ARG A 96 -2.92 -17.58 11.19
CA ARG A 96 -2.53 -18.99 11.28
C ARG A 96 -2.41 -19.49 12.72
N HIS A 97 -1.96 -18.65 13.64
CA HIS A 97 -1.73 -19.01 15.04
C HIS A 97 -2.88 -18.62 15.97
N GLY A 98 -3.94 -18.00 15.46
CA GLY A 98 -5.10 -17.57 16.24
C GLY A 98 -4.81 -16.40 17.18
N HIS A 99 -3.82 -15.55 16.87
CA HIS A 99 -3.55 -14.35 17.65
C HIS A 99 -4.62 -13.28 17.39
N SER A 100 -5.11 -12.66 18.47
CA SER A 100 -6.10 -11.59 18.35
C SER A 100 -5.42 -10.31 17.87
N PRO A 101 -5.91 -9.66 16.81
CA PRO A 101 -5.28 -8.45 16.32
C PRO A 101 -5.52 -7.28 17.27
N THR A 102 -4.52 -6.41 17.38
CA THR A 102 -4.54 -5.22 18.24
C THR A 102 -4.44 -3.92 17.43
N THR A 103 -4.17 -4.02 16.13
CA THR A 103 -4.18 -2.89 15.19
C THR A 103 -4.41 -3.36 13.75
N VAL A 104 -4.50 -2.41 12.81
CA VAL A 104 -4.72 -2.67 11.38
C VAL A 104 -3.80 -1.80 10.52
N SER A 105 -3.26 -2.39 9.46
CA SER A 105 -2.54 -1.65 8.42
C SER A 105 -3.27 -1.72 7.08
N ALA A 106 -3.48 -0.57 6.44
CA ALA A 106 -3.81 -0.49 5.03
C ALA A 106 -2.65 -1.06 4.20
N LEU A 107 -2.98 -1.71 3.09
CA LEU A 107 -2.02 -2.22 2.12
C LEU A 107 -2.10 -1.41 0.83
N GLU A 108 -3.31 -1.19 0.31
CA GLU A 108 -3.51 -0.40 -0.89
C GLU A 108 -4.91 0.23 -0.95
N ILE A 109 -4.98 1.32 -1.69
CA ILE A 109 -6.23 1.80 -2.32
C ILE A 109 -5.90 1.98 -3.78
N THR A 110 -6.54 1.18 -4.63
CA THR A 110 -6.33 1.20 -6.06
C THR A 110 -7.62 1.63 -6.74
N VAL A 111 -7.53 2.63 -7.61
CA VAL A 111 -8.65 3.21 -8.37
C VAL A 111 -8.39 2.99 -9.85
N ASP A 112 -9.41 2.53 -10.57
CA ASP A 112 -9.36 2.37 -12.02
C ASP A 112 -8.97 3.69 -12.70
N THR A 113 -8.04 3.61 -13.65
CA THR A 113 -7.52 4.78 -14.37
C THR A 113 -8.61 5.66 -14.97
N ALA A 114 -9.73 5.09 -15.43
CA ALA A 114 -10.86 5.83 -15.98
C ALA A 114 -11.62 6.67 -14.92
N TYR A 115 -11.40 6.40 -13.63
CA TYR A 115 -12.06 7.03 -12.49
C TYR A 115 -11.13 7.93 -11.67
N LEU A 116 -9.87 8.11 -12.10
CA LEU A 116 -8.94 9.04 -11.46
C LEU A 116 -9.40 10.50 -11.56
N GLY A 117 -8.95 11.34 -10.63
CA GLY A 117 -9.30 12.77 -10.58
C GLY A 117 -10.73 13.06 -10.10
N ARG A 118 -11.51 12.04 -9.74
CA ARG A 118 -12.92 12.15 -9.32
C ARG A 118 -13.11 12.12 -7.79
N GLY A 119 -12.06 12.34 -7.00
CA GLY A 119 -12.14 12.30 -5.53
C GLY A 119 -12.46 10.93 -4.90
N LEU A 120 -12.56 9.85 -5.70
CA LEU A 120 -12.91 8.51 -5.22
C LEU A 120 -11.93 7.99 -4.16
N SER A 121 -10.66 8.36 -4.24
CA SER A 121 -9.65 7.94 -3.27
C SER A 121 -9.92 8.43 -1.85
N TYR A 122 -10.51 9.62 -1.66
CA TYR A 122 -10.94 10.10 -0.33
C TYR A 122 -12.09 9.24 0.21
N ARG A 123 -13.07 8.93 -0.64
CA ARG A 123 -14.22 8.09 -0.27
C ARG A 123 -13.79 6.66 0.07
N MET A 124 -12.84 6.11 -0.68
CA MET A 124 -12.25 4.79 -0.41
C MET A 124 -11.50 4.77 0.92
N LEU A 125 -10.70 5.81 1.22
CA LEU A 125 -9.98 5.89 2.49
C LEU A 125 -10.95 6.01 3.69
N ALA A 126 -12.01 6.81 3.55
CA ALA A 126 -13.06 6.89 4.56
C ALA A 126 -13.74 5.53 4.78
N ALA A 127 -14.16 4.87 3.70
CA ALA A 127 -14.81 3.55 3.79
C ALA A 127 -13.88 2.48 4.40
N LEU A 128 -12.58 2.52 4.09
CA LEU A 128 -11.60 1.59 4.68
C LEU A 128 -11.45 1.84 6.20
N ARG A 129 -11.42 3.10 6.64
CA ARG A 129 -11.43 3.45 8.07
C ARG A 129 -12.72 2.98 8.76
N ASP A 130 -13.87 3.17 8.12
CA ASP A 130 -15.15 2.69 8.66
C ASP A 130 -15.17 1.17 8.80
N ALA A 131 -14.63 0.43 7.81
CA ALA A 131 -14.50 -1.02 7.87
C ALA A 131 -13.65 -1.46 9.07
N VAL A 132 -12.52 -0.78 9.33
CA VAL A 132 -11.67 -0.99 10.50
C VAL A 132 -12.38 -0.69 11.81
N GLY A 133 -13.12 0.43 11.88
CA GLY A 133 -13.86 0.83 13.07
C GLY A 133 -14.96 -0.17 13.44
N ARG A 134 -15.65 -0.74 12.45
CA ARG A 134 -16.64 -1.81 12.65
C ARG A 134 -16.05 -3.10 13.23
N GLN A 135 -14.74 -3.32 13.10
CA GLN A 135 -14.04 -4.44 13.73
C GLN A 135 -13.55 -4.11 15.15
N GLY A 136 -13.87 -2.92 15.68
CA GLY A 136 -13.53 -2.50 17.03
C GLY A 136 -12.14 -1.86 17.17
N HIS A 137 -11.43 -1.63 16.05
CA HIS A 137 -10.13 -0.98 16.08
C HIS A 137 -10.28 0.54 16.01
N ASN A 138 -9.52 1.25 16.84
CA ASN A 138 -9.50 2.72 16.90
C ASN A 138 -8.39 3.36 16.07
N VAL A 139 -7.59 2.55 15.35
CA VAL A 139 -6.44 3.02 14.57
C VAL A 139 -6.37 2.28 13.24
N LEU A 140 -6.10 3.04 12.18
CA LEU A 140 -5.62 2.52 10.90
C LEU A 140 -4.24 3.10 10.60
N LEU A 141 -3.24 2.24 10.50
CA LEU A 141 -1.91 2.59 10.02
C LEU A 141 -1.85 2.41 8.50
N ALA A 142 -1.03 3.19 7.81
CA ALA A 142 -0.84 3.06 6.36
C ALA A 142 0.63 3.32 6.00
N PRO A 143 1.38 2.33 5.47
CA PRO A 143 2.68 2.55 4.87
C PRO A 143 2.44 3.10 3.48
N VAL A 144 2.36 4.42 3.39
CA VAL A 144 1.98 5.11 2.15
C VAL A 144 3.14 5.16 1.19
N ARG A 145 2.95 4.59 0.00
CA ARG A 145 3.80 4.79 -1.18
C ARG A 145 3.48 6.15 -1.83
N PRO A 146 4.36 7.18 -1.74
CA PRO A 146 4.05 8.49 -2.30
C PRO A 146 4.00 8.45 -3.84
N THR A 147 2.93 8.97 -4.44
CA THR A 147 2.64 8.76 -5.86
C THR A 147 3.47 9.61 -6.80
N ALA A 148 4.02 10.74 -6.34
CA ALA A 148 4.86 11.62 -7.16
C ALA A 148 6.36 11.47 -6.90
N LYS A 149 6.79 10.67 -5.90
CA LYS A 149 8.20 10.53 -5.51
C LYS A 149 9.08 9.96 -6.63
N HIS A 150 8.53 9.11 -7.48
CA HIS A 150 9.23 8.53 -8.63
C HIS A 150 9.77 9.57 -9.63
N ARG A 151 9.30 10.82 -9.59
CA ARG A 151 9.80 11.91 -10.43
C ARG A 151 11.14 12.46 -9.96
N GLU A 152 11.52 12.17 -8.71
CA GLU A 152 12.74 12.65 -8.08
C GLU A 152 13.40 11.50 -7.30
N PRO A 153 13.78 10.39 -7.96
CA PRO A 153 14.20 9.15 -7.28
C PRO A 153 15.43 9.36 -6.39
N ARG A 154 16.33 10.27 -6.77
CA ARG A 154 17.56 10.60 -6.04
C ARG A 154 17.40 11.55 -4.85
N VAL A 155 16.24 12.19 -4.71
CA VAL A 155 15.94 12.94 -3.48
C VAL A 155 15.66 11.93 -2.38
N THR A 156 16.27 12.10 -1.20
CA THR A 156 16.02 11.19 -0.08
C THR A 156 14.54 11.22 0.31
N MET A 157 13.98 10.10 0.77
CA MET A 157 12.59 10.09 1.23
C MET A 157 12.40 11.10 2.38
N ALA A 158 13.40 11.26 3.25
CA ALA A 158 13.38 12.23 4.35
C ALA A 158 13.25 13.68 3.87
N ASP A 159 14.00 14.09 2.86
CA ASP A 159 13.88 15.43 2.27
C ASP A 159 12.56 15.60 1.54
N TYR A 160 12.12 14.57 0.80
CA TYR A 160 10.88 14.61 0.03
C TYR A 160 9.66 14.81 0.93
N VAL A 161 9.52 14.01 2.00
CA VAL A 161 8.34 14.07 2.88
C VAL A 161 8.27 15.31 3.74
N ARG A 162 9.36 16.09 3.87
CA ARG A 162 9.36 17.38 4.57
C ARG A 162 8.77 18.51 3.74
N ARG A 163 8.71 18.37 2.41
CA ARG A 163 8.22 19.43 1.53
C ARG A 163 6.74 19.69 1.77
N ARG A 164 6.39 20.97 1.79
CA ARG A 164 5.03 21.47 2.01
C ARG A 164 4.67 22.49 0.93
N ARG A 165 3.37 22.58 0.63
CA ARG A 165 2.78 23.66 -0.16
C ARG A 165 2.53 24.87 0.75
N ASP A 166 2.16 26.00 0.14
CA ASP A 166 1.82 27.24 0.87
C ASP A 166 0.66 27.04 1.86
N ASP A 167 -0.24 26.08 1.60
CA ASP A 167 -1.35 25.71 2.50
C ASP A 167 -0.92 24.78 3.66
N GLY A 168 0.38 24.55 3.83
CA GLY A 168 0.93 23.72 4.91
C GLY A 168 0.76 22.20 4.70
N LEU A 169 0.17 21.76 3.59
CA LEU A 169 -0.03 20.34 3.30
C LEU A 169 1.15 19.72 2.54
N PRO A 170 1.32 18.38 2.56
CA PRO A 170 2.34 17.70 1.75
C PRO A 170 2.25 18.05 0.26
N THR A 171 3.41 18.20 -0.37
CA THR A 171 3.50 18.39 -1.83
C THR A 171 3.06 17.14 -2.59
N ASP A 172 3.39 15.94 -2.09
CA ASP A 172 2.96 14.68 -2.67
C ASP A 172 1.43 14.57 -2.69
N PRO A 173 0.80 14.25 -3.83
CA PRO A 173 -0.65 14.18 -3.93
C PRO A 173 -1.29 13.15 -3.00
N TRP A 174 -0.66 12.00 -2.80
CA TRP A 174 -1.26 10.91 -2.04
C TRP A 174 -1.09 11.11 -0.54
N LEU A 175 0.10 11.54 -0.08
CA LEU A 175 0.27 11.98 1.30
C LEU A 175 -0.68 13.11 1.67
N ARG A 176 -0.95 14.03 0.74
CA ARG A 176 -1.91 15.11 0.96
C ARG A 176 -3.34 14.61 1.14
N VAL A 177 -3.76 13.55 0.44
CA VAL A 177 -5.07 12.92 0.67
C VAL A 177 -5.17 12.41 2.10
N HIS A 178 -4.16 11.67 2.56
CA HIS A 178 -4.13 11.14 3.92
C HIS A 178 -4.17 12.26 4.97
N VAL A 179 -3.33 13.28 4.85
CA VAL A 179 -3.28 14.39 5.82
C VAL A 179 -4.59 15.19 5.83
N ARG A 180 -5.20 15.46 4.66
CA ARG A 180 -6.51 16.11 4.59
C ARG A 180 -7.64 15.28 5.22
N ALA A 181 -7.51 13.96 5.25
CA ALA A 181 -8.44 13.07 5.91
C ALA A 181 -8.23 12.98 7.44
N GLY A 182 -7.33 13.79 8.01
CA GLY A 182 -6.99 13.78 9.44
C GLY A 182 -5.81 12.86 9.80
N GLY A 183 -5.16 12.25 8.80
CA GLY A 183 -4.00 11.39 9.01
C GLY A 183 -2.75 12.18 9.44
N SER A 184 -1.94 11.59 10.30
CA SER A 184 -0.68 12.16 10.76
C SER A 184 0.51 11.35 10.24
N ILE A 185 1.47 12.01 9.57
CA ILE A 185 2.70 11.39 9.12
C ILE A 185 3.57 11.10 10.35
N GLN A 186 3.99 9.84 10.51
CA GLN A 186 4.69 9.36 11.71
C GLN A 186 6.20 9.20 11.45
N LYS A 187 6.57 8.22 10.63
CA LYS A 187 7.96 7.96 10.25
C LYS A 187 8.06 7.36 8.84
N ILE A 188 9.29 7.19 8.36
CA ILE A 188 9.56 6.47 7.12
C ILE A 188 9.75 4.99 7.47
N ALA A 189 9.15 4.10 6.68
CA ALA A 189 9.52 2.68 6.62
C ALA A 189 10.60 2.53 5.55
N PRO A 190 11.91 2.46 5.91
CA PRO A 190 12.99 2.52 4.94
C PRO A 190 13.03 1.33 3.97
N ALA A 191 12.47 0.18 4.36
CA ALA A 191 12.49 -1.06 3.59
C ALA A 191 11.10 -1.69 3.50
N SER A 192 10.11 -0.88 3.13
CA SER A 192 8.69 -1.24 3.16
C SER A 192 8.31 -2.36 2.20
N MET A 193 8.90 -2.35 1.00
CA MET A 193 8.77 -3.41 0.00
C MET A 193 10.15 -3.72 -0.56
N THR A 194 10.45 -4.99 -0.81
CA THR A 194 11.74 -5.42 -1.35
C THR A 194 11.57 -6.32 -2.56
N ILE A 195 11.96 -5.80 -3.73
CA ILE A 195 11.95 -6.56 -4.98
C ILE A 195 13.39 -6.95 -5.33
N SER A 196 13.62 -8.24 -5.47
CA SER A 196 14.93 -8.79 -5.85
C SER A 196 14.78 -9.78 -6.99
N GLY A 197 15.75 -9.83 -7.88
CA GLY A 197 15.74 -10.75 -9.01
C GLY A 197 17.09 -10.77 -9.72
N SER A 198 17.24 -11.72 -10.64
CA SER A 198 18.41 -11.76 -11.54
C SER A 198 18.41 -10.57 -12.50
N LEU A 199 19.55 -10.28 -13.13
CA LEU A 199 19.59 -9.22 -14.13
C LEU A 199 18.69 -9.54 -15.34
N SER A 200 18.54 -10.83 -15.70
CA SER A 200 17.63 -11.25 -16.76
C SER A 200 16.17 -10.95 -16.42
N GLN A 201 15.74 -11.19 -15.17
CA GLN A 201 14.41 -10.83 -14.69
C GLN A 201 14.19 -9.31 -14.72
N TRP A 202 15.14 -8.53 -14.20
CA TRP A 202 15.04 -7.07 -14.22
C TRP A 202 14.97 -6.47 -15.63
N ARG A 203 15.73 -7.02 -16.57
CA ARG A 203 15.62 -6.66 -18.00
C ARG A 203 14.24 -6.97 -18.55
N GLN A 204 13.67 -8.12 -18.21
CA GLN A 204 12.32 -8.51 -18.64
C GLN A 204 11.25 -7.58 -18.07
N TRP A 205 11.34 -7.23 -16.79
CA TRP A 205 10.34 -6.41 -16.11
C TRP A 205 10.36 -4.95 -16.55
N THR A 206 11.54 -4.41 -16.85
CA THR A 206 11.73 -2.95 -17.03
C THR A 206 12.11 -2.56 -18.45
N GLY A 207 12.61 -3.49 -19.27
CA GLY A 207 13.23 -3.20 -20.57
C GLY A 207 14.58 -2.48 -20.48
N LEU A 208 15.12 -2.26 -19.28
CA LEU A 208 16.41 -1.59 -19.08
C LEU A 208 17.58 -2.58 -19.14
N PRO A 209 18.79 -2.13 -19.50
CA PRO A 209 19.89 -3.04 -19.82
C PRO A 209 20.54 -3.71 -18.61
N PHE A 210 20.60 -3.06 -17.44
CA PHE A 210 21.28 -3.60 -16.23
C PHE A 210 22.67 -4.18 -16.55
N VAL A 211 23.60 -3.34 -17.04
CA VAL A 211 24.94 -3.75 -17.53
C VAL A 211 26.10 -3.21 -16.70
N SER A 212 25.83 -2.42 -15.66
CA SER A 212 26.85 -1.79 -14.82
C SER A 212 26.43 -1.83 -13.36
N ASP A 213 27.40 -2.00 -12.45
CA ASP A 213 27.16 -1.95 -11.02
C ASP A 213 26.67 -0.58 -10.55
N GLY A 214 25.93 -0.57 -9.44
CA GLY A 214 25.49 0.64 -8.74
C GLY A 214 24.02 0.98 -8.94
N GLU A 215 23.69 2.27 -8.80
CA GLU A 215 22.32 2.76 -8.78
C GLU A 215 21.76 3.00 -10.19
N ILE A 216 20.70 2.28 -10.54
CA ILE A 216 19.96 2.42 -11.80
C ILE A 216 18.62 3.10 -11.54
N ASP A 217 18.38 4.23 -12.22
CA ASP A 217 17.08 4.91 -12.18
C ASP A 217 16.07 4.13 -13.03
N VAL A 218 15.09 3.50 -12.38
CA VAL A 218 14.03 2.72 -13.04
C VAL A 218 12.72 3.52 -13.06
N PRO A 219 12.05 3.68 -14.22
CA PRO A 219 10.77 4.36 -14.30
C PRO A 219 9.74 3.81 -13.31
N GLY A 220 9.17 4.71 -12.50
CA GLY A 220 8.16 4.37 -11.49
C GLY A 220 8.72 3.92 -10.14
N ALA A 221 10.02 3.66 -10.01
CA ALA A 221 10.68 3.40 -8.73
C ALA A 221 10.82 4.69 -7.90
N LEU A 222 10.68 4.58 -6.58
CA LEU A 222 10.75 5.73 -5.68
C LEU A 222 12.19 6.12 -5.34
N VAL A 223 13.12 5.18 -5.49
CA VAL A 223 14.56 5.30 -5.29
C VAL A 223 15.27 4.45 -6.35
N PRO A 224 16.57 4.63 -6.60
CA PRO A 224 17.30 3.81 -7.56
C PRO A 224 17.30 2.32 -7.18
N VAL A 225 17.38 1.45 -8.18
CA VAL A 225 17.59 0.01 -8.02
C VAL A 225 19.09 -0.26 -7.95
N HIS A 226 19.54 -1.06 -6.98
CA HIS A 226 20.94 -1.43 -6.87
C HIS A 226 21.25 -2.63 -7.77
N CYS A 227 22.11 -2.44 -8.77
CA CYS A 227 22.59 -3.46 -9.68
C CYS A 227 23.95 -4.00 -9.24
N ASP A 228 24.10 -5.32 -9.23
CA ASP A 228 25.29 -6.08 -8.85
C ASP A 228 25.55 -7.13 -9.93
N THR A 229 26.37 -6.74 -10.90
CA THR A 229 26.71 -7.55 -12.09
C THR A 229 27.65 -8.70 -11.75
N ALA A 230 28.48 -8.55 -10.73
CA ALA A 230 29.36 -9.62 -10.25
C ALA A 230 28.58 -10.82 -9.71
N HIS A 231 27.39 -10.59 -9.12
CA HIS A 231 26.54 -11.65 -8.56
C HIS A 231 25.23 -11.89 -9.34
N ASP A 232 25.12 -11.37 -10.58
CA ASP A 232 23.94 -11.48 -11.45
C ASP A 232 22.61 -11.14 -10.76
N ARG A 233 22.55 -10.02 -10.03
CA ARG A 233 21.33 -9.61 -9.33
C ARG A 233 21.12 -8.11 -9.30
N ALA A 234 19.86 -7.72 -9.16
CA ALA A 234 19.51 -6.37 -8.76
C ALA A 234 18.44 -6.39 -7.66
N VAL A 235 18.50 -5.38 -6.79
CA VAL A 235 17.65 -5.26 -5.61
C VAL A 235 17.10 -3.84 -5.52
N TYR A 236 15.79 -3.74 -5.41
CA TYR A 236 15.06 -2.52 -5.15
C TYR A 236 14.46 -2.59 -3.74
N VAL A 237 14.80 -1.61 -2.92
CA VAL A 237 14.27 -1.46 -1.55
C VAL A 237 13.44 -0.19 -1.51
N GLU A 238 12.12 -0.35 -1.48
CA GLU A 238 11.19 0.77 -1.54
C GLU A 238 10.93 1.37 -0.15
N PRO A 239 11.18 2.68 0.05
CA PRO A 239 10.71 3.35 1.25
C PRO A 239 9.22 3.73 1.12
N ASN A 240 8.46 3.52 2.18
CA ASN A 240 7.12 4.09 2.34
C ASN A 240 7.06 5.03 3.55
N VAL A 241 5.92 5.69 3.72
CA VAL A 241 5.73 6.70 4.77
C VAL A 241 4.56 6.27 5.63
N TRP A 242 4.84 5.94 6.89
CA TRP A 242 3.81 5.59 7.85
C TRP A 242 2.92 6.80 8.12
N VAL A 243 1.62 6.63 7.89
CA VAL A 243 0.57 7.58 8.24
C VAL A 243 -0.41 6.90 9.19
N ARG A 244 -0.70 7.56 10.31
CA ARG A 244 -1.66 7.09 11.31
C ARG A 244 -2.97 7.84 11.16
N HIS A 245 -4.07 7.09 11.11
CA HIS A 245 -5.43 7.60 11.17
C HIS A 245 -6.08 7.13 12.47
N GLU A 246 -6.65 8.06 13.22
CA GLU A 246 -7.61 7.71 14.27
C GLU A 246 -8.92 7.25 13.59
N VAL A 247 -9.54 6.23 14.17
CA VAL A 247 -10.75 5.59 13.65
C VAL A 247 -11.83 5.65 14.72
N GLU A 248 -13.01 6.11 14.32
CA GLU A 248 -14.18 6.09 15.18
C GLU A 248 -14.73 4.66 15.25
N THR A 249 -14.83 4.12 16.46
CA THR A 249 -15.53 2.86 16.69
C THR A 249 -17.02 3.17 16.88
N PRO A 250 -17.93 2.49 16.15
CA PRO A 250 -19.36 2.63 16.38
C PRO A 250 -19.69 2.35 17.85
N VAL A 251 -20.45 3.25 18.48
CA VAL A 251 -20.97 3.00 19.84
C VAL A 251 -21.95 1.84 19.74
N THR A 252 -21.61 0.71 20.37
CA THR A 252 -22.47 -0.46 20.53
C THR A 252 -23.74 -0.15 21.31
#